data_AF-A0A3C1VFD3-F1
#
_entry.id   AF-A0A3C1VFD3-F1
#
_cell.length_a   1.000
_cell.length_b   1.000
_cell.length_c   1.000
_cell.angle_alpha   90.00
_cell.angle_beta   90.00
_cell.angle_gamma   90.00
#
_symmetry.space_group_name_H-M   'P 1'
#
loop_
_entity.id
_entity.type
_entity.pdbx_description
1 polymer ?
#
loop_
_entity_poly.entity_id
_entity_poly.type
_entity_poly.pdbx_seq_one_letter_code
_entity_poly.pdbx_strand_id
1 'polypeptide(L)' 'MTATAVIEEIRHLPPGEQSRVLQFAFELARERQLSGKELAALAQRMVESGDPAEIKKLRNEIHGGFYGE' A
#
# COMPACT_ATOMS: atom_id res chain seq x y z
N MET A 1 13.82 3.37 -19.37
CA MET A 1 12.43 2.86 -19.50
C MET A 1 11.57 3.61 -18.49
N THR A 2 10.47 4.23 -18.92
CA THR A 2 9.58 5.03 -18.05
C THR A 2 8.38 4.20 -17.60
N ALA A 3 7.70 4.60 -16.52
CA ALA A 3 6.47 3.94 -16.09
C ALA A 3 5.41 3.91 -17.21
N THR A 4 5.28 5.01 -17.95
CA THR A 4 4.40 5.10 -19.13
C THR A 4 4.75 4.04 -20.18
N ALA A 5 6.03 3.88 -20.50
CA ALA A 5 6.46 2.87 -21.47
C ALA A 5 6.14 1.45 -20.97
N VAL A 6 6.37 1.14 -19.70
CA VAL A 6 6.05 -0.17 -19.12
C VAL A 6 4.55 -0.46 -19.16
N ILE A 7 3.71 0.54 -18.84
CA ILE A 7 2.24 0.39 -18.89
C ILE A 7 1.78 0.10 -20.32
N GLU A 8 2.33 0.79 -21.31
CA GLU A 8 1.99 0.53 -22.71
C GLU A 8 2.41 -0.88 -23.14
N GLU A 9 3.60 -1.36 -22.75
CA GLU A 9 4.00 -2.75 -23.02
C GLU A 9 3.02 -3.76 -22.38
N ILE A 10 2.59 -3.53 -21.13
CA ILE A 10 1.61 -4.39 -20.43
C ILE A 10 0.29 -4.47 -21.20
N ARG A 11 -0.19 -3.36 -21.77
CA ARG A 11 -1.46 -3.32 -22.53
C ARG A 11 -1.44 -4.18 -23.79
N HIS A 12 -0.26 -4.41 -24.36
CA HIS A 12 -0.08 -5.21 -25.58
C HIS A 12 0.23 -6.69 -25.30
N LEU A 13 0.38 -7.07 -24.03
CA LEU A 13 0.60 -8.47 -23.65
C LEU A 13 -0.61 -9.35 -23.97
N PRO A 14 -0.43 -10.67 -24.19
CA PRO A 14 -1.53 -11.62 -24.25
C PRO A 14 -2.35 -11.59 -22.94
N PRO A 15 -3.67 -11.88 -22.98
CA PRO A 15 -4.54 -11.80 -21.80
C PRO A 15 -4.04 -12.59 -20.57
N GLY A 16 -3.39 -13.74 -20.80
CA GLY A 16 -2.79 -14.55 -19.72
C GLY A 16 -1.63 -13.86 -19.01
N GLU A 17 -0.78 -13.16 -19.76
CA GLU A 17 0.34 -12.40 -19.20
C GLU A 17 -0.14 -11.10 -18.52
N GLN A 18 -1.17 -10.44 -19.08
CA GLN A 18 -1.81 -9.30 -18.42
C GLN A 18 -2.37 -9.70 -17.04
N SER A 19 -3.01 -10.87 -16.96
CA SER A 19 -3.55 -11.40 -15.71
C SER A 19 -2.46 -11.64 -14.67
N ARG A 20 -1.29 -12.14 -15.08
CA ARG A 20 -0.13 -12.32 -14.18
C ARG A 20 0.42 -11.00 -13.66
N VAL A 21 0.52 -9.98 -14.51
CA VAL A 21 0.97 -8.64 -14.09
C VAL A 21 0.01 -8.02 -13.08
N LEU A 22 -1.30 -8.16 -13.30
CA LEU A 22 -2.31 -7.72 -12.34
C LEU A 22 -2.18 -8.44 -11.00
N GLN A 23 -2.04 -9.78 -11.03
CA GLN A 23 -1.86 -10.57 -9.81
C GLN A 23 -0.61 -10.13 -9.04
N PHE A 24 0.51 -9.94 -9.74
CA PHE A 24 1.75 -9.44 -9.13
C PHE A 24 1.56 -8.05 -8.50
N ALA A 25 0.87 -7.13 -9.18
CA ALA A 25 0.60 -5.79 -8.64
C ALA A 25 -0.25 -5.86 -7.36
N PHE A 26 -1.25 -6.75 -7.30
CA PHE A 26 -2.04 -6.99 -6.09
C PHE A 26 -1.22 -7.61 -4.96
N GLU A 27 -0.37 -8.59 -5.27
CA GLU A 27 0.51 -9.22 -4.27
C GLU A 27 1.52 -8.21 -3.72
N LEU A 28 2.13 -7.41 -4.59
CA LEU A 28 3.05 -6.34 -4.20
C LEU A 28 2.36 -5.27 -3.35
N ALA A 29 1.14 -4.87 -3.70
CA ALA A 29 0.35 -3.96 -2.89
C ALA A 29 0.04 -4.54 -1.50
N ARG A 30 -0.27 -5.85 -1.44
CA ARG A 30 -0.54 -6.56 -0.19
C ARG A 30 0.72 -6.73 0.67
N GLU A 31 1.89 -6.94 0.08
CA GLU A 31 3.18 -6.98 0.80
C GLU A 31 3.56 -5.64 1.42
N ARG A 32 3.12 -4.53 0.81
CA ARG A 32 3.34 -3.17 1.33
C ARG A 32 2.36 -2.78 2.43
N GLN A 33 1.26 -3.53 2.61
CA GLN A 33 0.28 -3.26 3.65
C GLN A 33 0.76 -3.76 5.02
N LEU A 34 0.52 -2.95 6.04
CA LEU A 34 0.72 -3.35 7.43
C LEU A 34 -0.28 -4.43 7.81
N SER A 35 0.16 -5.40 8.59
CA SER A 35 -0.72 -6.41 9.16
C SER A 35 -1.72 -5.77 10.15
N GLY A 36 -2.83 -6.46 10.40
CA GLY A 36 -3.82 -5.99 11.39
C GLY A 36 -3.24 -5.78 12.80
N LYS A 37 -2.18 -6.52 13.16
CA LYS A 37 -1.48 -6.34 14.45
C LYS A 37 -0.68 -5.03 14.48
N GLU A 38 0.00 -4.71 13.38
CA GLU A 38 0.77 -3.47 13.25
C GLU A 38 -0.16 -2.25 13.21
N LEU A 39 -1.27 -2.34 12.47
CA LEU A 39 -2.30 -1.31 12.44
C LEU A 39 -2.93 -1.09 13.83
N ALA A 40 -3.22 -2.16 14.57
CA ALA A 40 -3.73 -2.06 15.93
C ALA A 40 -2.72 -1.41 16.89
N ALA A 41 -1.43 -1.73 16.76
CA ALA A 41 -0.38 -1.11 17.56
C ALA A 41 -0.25 0.40 17.28
N LEU A 42 -0.35 0.82 16.01
CA LEU A 42 -0.36 2.25 15.65
C LEU A 42 -1.60 2.97 16.18
N ALA A 43 -2.77 2.33 16.11
CA ALA A 43 -4.01 2.88 16.64
C ALA A 43 -3.94 3.05 18.17
N GLN A 44 -3.38 2.08 18.88
CA GLN A 44 -3.17 2.16 20.33
C GLN A 44 -2.24 3.33 20.70
N ARG A 45 -1.10 3.47 20.01
CA ARG A 45 -0.19 4.61 20.20
C ARG A 45 -0.85 5.96 19.93
N MET A 46 -1.78 6.02 18.98
CA MET A 46 -2.52 7.23 18.67
C MET A 46 -3.50 7.62 19.78
N VAL A 47 -4.11 6.65 20.47
CA VAL A 47 -4.97 6.87 21.64
C VAL A 47 -4.16 7.31 22.86
N GLU A 48 -2.95 6.75 23.01
CA GLU A 48 -2.04 7.04 24.12
C GLU A 48 -1.28 8.37 23.94
N SER A 49 -1.15 8.85 22.70
CA SER A 49 -0.46 10.11 22.42
C SER A 49 -1.36 11.31 22.74
N GLY A 50 -0.81 12.27 23.49
CA GLY A 50 -1.40 13.59 23.71
C GLY A 50 -0.90 14.66 22.74
N ASP A 51 0.03 14.33 21.84
CA ASP A 51 0.61 15.28 20.88
C ASP A 51 -0.19 15.28 19.57
N PRO A 52 -0.84 16.40 19.21
CA PRO A 52 -1.57 16.51 17.95
C PRO A 52 -0.72 16.26 16.70
N ALA A 53 0.57 16.56 16.74
CA ALA A 53 1.47 16.33 15.61
C ALA A 53 1.76 14.84 15.42
N GLU A 54 2.01 14.12 16.51
CA GLU A 54 2.18 12.66 16.50
C GLU A 54 0.89 11.95 16.07
N ILE A 55 -0.27 12.36 16.57
CA ILE A 55 -1.58 11.80 16.16
C ILE A 55 -1.78 11.93 14.64
N LYS A 56 -1.43 13.09 14.07
CA LYS A 56 -1.52 13.30 12.62
C LYS A 56 -0.59 12.38 11.84
N LYS A 57 0.65 12.19 12.32
CA LYS A 57 1.62 11.28 11.71
C LYS A 57 1.12 9.84 11.74
N LEU A 58 0.68 9.36 12.91
CA LEU A 58 0.18 8.00 13.10
C LEU A 58 -1.05 7.72 12.24
N ARG A 59 -1.95 8.70 12.08
CA ARG A 59 -3.10 8.60 11.17
C ARG A 59 -2.67 8.36 9.72
N ASN A 60 -1.67 9.11 9.24
CA ASN A 60 -1.16 8.94 7.87
C ASN A 60 -0.48 7.58 7.69
N GLU A 61 0.24 7.12 8.72
CA GLU A 61 0.91 5.82 8.72
C GLU A 61 -0.09 4.65 8.72
N ILE A 62 -1.18 4.74 9.49
CA ILE A 62 -2.28 3.78 9.45
C ILE A 62 -2.96 3.79 8.08
N HIS A 63 -3.23 4.97 7.51
CA HIS A 63 -3.87 5.09 6.21
C HIS A 63 -3.01 4.48 5.09
N GLY A 64 -1.72 4.83 5.03
CA GLY A 64 -0.78 4.25 4.06
C GLY A 64 -0.55 2.76 4.29
N GLY A 65 -0.47 2.31 5.54
CA GLY A 65 -0.36 0.90 5.87
C GLY A 65 -1.58 0.07 5.53
N PHE A 66 -2.79 0.64 5.54
CA PHE A 66 -4.02 -0.09 5.19
C PHE A 66 -4.29 -0.13 3.69
N TYR A 67 -4.12 1.00 2.99
CA TYR A 67 -4.43 1.09 1.56
C TYR A 67 -3.23 0.82 0.64
N GLY A 68 -2.01 0.84 1.16
CA GLY A 68 -0.80 1.05 0.37
C GLY A 68 -0.56 2.54 0.11
N GLU A 69 0.68 2.92 -0.27
CA GLU A 69 1.02 4.29 -0.70
C GLU A 69 0.28 4.75 -1.96
#